data_AF-J4K714-F1
#
_entry.id   AF-J4K714-F1
#
_cell.length_a   1.000
_cell.length_b   1.000
_cell.length_c   1.000
_cell.angle_alpha   90.00
_cell.angle_beta   90.00
_cell.angle_gamma   90.00
#
_symmetry.space_group_name_H-M   'P 1'
#
loop_
_entity.id
_entity.type
_entity.pdbx_description
1 polymer ?
#
loop_
_entity_poly.entity_id
_entity_poly.type
_entity_poly.pdbx_seq_one_letter_code
_entity_poly.pdbx_strand_id
1 'polypeptide(L)'
;MDNDKKGKVVKFLKIMSAYFGLYIIHYIILPYFFKYGVPESASYIKVFMLLLFPLFDILILKSNILYGSVGICLYSFCVYIYNAKNAYDFSLGGFIGLGVYKEPYVLSDIEESIYVYIVYYFIIYIIVFIIRKIREYLRKKEEERWNS
;
A
#
# COMPACT_ATOMS: atom_id res chain seq x y z
N MET A 1 16.31 27.51 -0.60
CA MET A 1 15.42 26.96 0.44
C MET A 1 14.09 26.44 -0.12
N ASP A 2 13.54 27.04 -1.19
CA ASP A 2 12.28 26.57 -1.83
C ASP A 2 12.39 25.26 -2.62
N ASN A 3 13.54 24.99 -3.26
CA ASN A 3 13.68 23.79 -4.10
C ASN A 3 13.60 22.48 -3.28
N ASP A 4 14.09 22.47 -2.03
CA ASP A 4 13.99 21.30 -1.14
C ASP A 4 12.54 21.07 -0.67
N LYS A 5 11.82 22.14 -0.31
CA LYS A 5 10.39 22.08 0.04
C LYS A 5 9.57 21.57 -1.14
N LYS A 6 9.79 22.12 -2.33
CA LYS A 6 9.13 21.69 -3.57
C LYS A 6 9.41 20.21 -3.87
N GLY A 7 10.65 19.76 -3.71
CA GLY A 7 11.03 18.35 -3.90
C GLY A 7 10.29 17.41 -2.94
N LYS A 8 10.20 17.77 -1.66
CA LYS A 8 9.45 17.00 -0.64
C LYS A 8 7.96 16.93 -0.96
N VAL A 9 7.34 18.05 -1.33
CA VAL A 9 5.91 18.09 -1.69
C VAL A 9 5.63 17.26 -2.94
N VAL A 10 6.46 17.37 -3.98
CA VAL A 10 6.31 16.55 -5.20
C VAL A 10 6.44 15.06 -4.88
N LYS A 11 7.37 14.69 -4.01
CA LYS A 11 7.52 13.30 -3.56
C LYS A 11 6.29 12.83 -2.79
N PHE A 12 5.80 13.63 -1.85
CA PHE A 12 4.59 13.35 -1.10
C PHE A 12 3.41 13.10 -2.04
N LEU A 13 3.15 14.02 -2.98
CA LEU A 13 2.06 13.90 -3.96
C LEU A 13 2.18 12.64 -4.82
N LYS A 14 3.39 12.29 -5.28
CA LYS A 14 3.61 11.05 -6.05
C LYS A 14 3.19 9.81 -5.26
N ILE A 15 3.55 9.74 -3.99
CA ILE A 15 3.22 8.61 -3.11
C ILE A 15 1.71 8.59 -2.85
N MET A 16 1.10 9.73 -2.51
CA MET A 16 -0.36 9.84 -2.33
C MET A 16 -1.11 9.39 -3.58
N SER A 17 -0.69 9.85 -4.77
CA SER A 17 -1.28 9.45 -6.04
C SER A 17 -1.14 7.94 -6.31
N ALA A 18 -0.04 7.32 -5.89
CA ALA A 18 0.15 5.88 -6.07
C ALA A 18 -0.81 5.08 -5.19
N TYR A 19 -0.95 5.45 -3.90
CA TYR A 19 -1.91 4.80 -2.98
C TYR A 19 -3.37 5.06 -3.40
N PHE A 20 -3.67 6.26 -3.87
CA PHE A 20 -4.99 6.56 -4.44
C PHE A 20 -5.26 5.76 -5.72
N GLY A 21 -4.26 5.61 -6.59
CA GLY A 21 -4.33 4.76 -7.78
C GLY A 21 -4.56 3.29 -7.43
N LEU A 22 -3.89 2.78 -6.38
CA LEU A 22 -4.12 1.43 -5.87
C LEU A 22 -5.58 1.23 -5.43
N TYR A 23 -6.15 2.21 -4.72
CA TYR A 23 -7.58 2.22 -4.37
C TYR A 23 -8.48 2.17 -5.62
N ILE A 24 -8.22 3.03 -6.62
CA ILE A 24 -8.99 3.04 -7.87
C ILE A 24 -8.95 1.66 -8.54
N ILE A 25 -7.78 1.02 -8.59
CA ILE A 25 -7.65 -0.31 -9.18
C ILE A 25 -8.49 -1.32 -8.40
N HIS A 26 -8.41 -1.35 -7.07
CA HIS A 26 -9.12 -2.32 -6.23
C HIS A 26 -10.63 -2.15 -6.21
N TYR A 27 -11.15 -0.92 -6.23
CA TYR A 27 -12.56 -0.66 -5.92
C TYR A 27 -13.34 -0.07 -7.08
N ILE A 28 -12.68 0.37 -8.16
CA ILE A 28 -13.36 0.89 -9.35
C ILE A 28 -13.09 -0.01 -10.55
N ILE A 29 -11.81 -0.25 -10.87
CA ILE A 29 -11.42 -0.96 -12.09
C ILE A 29 -11.67 -2.46 -11.97
N LEU A 30 -11.09 -3.13 -10.97
CA LEU A 30 -11.21 -4.59 -10.81
C LEU A 30 -12.69 -5.03 -10.75
N PRO A 31 -13.58 -4.43 -9.94
CA PRO A 31 -14.99 -4.80 -9.92
C PRO A 31 -15.68 -4.63 -11.29
N TYR A 32 -15.31 -3.60 -12.06
CA TYR A 32 -15.85 -3.39 -13.41
C TYR A 32 -15.45 -4.49 -14.40
N PHE A 33 -14.22 -5.00 -14.31
CA PHE A 33 -13.75 -6.12 -15.14
C PHE A 33 -14.42 -7.46 -14.77
N PHE A 34 -14.82 -7.64 -13.50
CA PHE A 34 -15.49 -8.85 -13.01
C PHE A 34 -17.01 -8.69 -12.85
N LYS A 35 -17.63 -7.88 -13.70
CA LYS A 35 -19.05 -7.49 -13.63
C LYS A 35 -20.06 -8.65 -13.67
N TYR A 36 -19.67 -9.84 -14.14
CA TYR A 36 -20.56 -11.01 -14.32
C TYR A 36 -20.38 -12.09 -13.24
N GLY A 37 -19.81 -11.71 -12.10
CA GLY A 37 -19.47 -12.58 -10.99
C GLY A 37 -18.07 -12.21 -10.55
N VAL A 38 -17.89 -11.91 -9.26
CA VAL A 38 -16.57 -11.70 -8.68
C VAL A 38 -16.01 -13.10 -8.43
N PRO A 39 -15.16 -13.67 -9.31
CA PRO A 39 -14.49 -14.92 -8.98
C PRO A 39 -13.67 -14.69 -7.70
N GLU A 40 -13.50 -15.72 -6.88
CA GLU A 40 -12.60 -15.66 -5.72
C GLU A 40 -11.22 -15.09 -6.09
N SER A 41 -10.78 -15.31 -7.34
CA SER A 41 -9.56 -14.75 -7.94
C SER A 41 -9.47 -13.22 -7.85
N ALA A 42 -10.57 -12.48 -7.91
CA ALA A 42 -10.54 -11.02 -7.77
C ALA A 42 -10.15 -10.57 -6.35
N SER A 43 -10.55 -11.33 -5.33
CA SER A 43 -10.12 -11.09 -3.94
C SER A 43 -8.63 -11.39 -3.78
N TYR A 44 -8.18 -12.53 -4.30
CA TYR A 44 -6.75 -12.90 -4.30
C TYR A 44 -5.87 -11.88 -5.03
N ILE A 45 -6.33 -11.30 -6.15
CA ILE A 45 -5.61 -10.24 -6.87
C ILE A 45 -5.43 -9.02 -5.98
N LYS A 46 -6.47 -8.55 -5.27
CA LYS A 46 -6.36 -7.40 -4.36
C LYS A 46 -5.36 -7.66 -3.24
N VAL A 47 -5.46 -8.81 -2.59
CA VAL A 47 -4.53 -9.20 -1.51
C VAL A 47 -3.10 -9.26 -2.04
N PHE A 48 -2.88 -9.87 -3.20
CA PHE A 48 -1.56 -9.97 -3.81
C PHE A 48 -0.99 -8.60 -4.19
N MET A 49 -1.81 -7.71 -4.76
CA MET A 49 -1.43 -6.34 -5.05
C MET A 49 -1.05 -5.59 -3.77
N LEU A 50 -1.83 -5.71 -2.69
CA LEU A 50 -1.52 -5.09 -1.39
C LEU A 50 -0.22 -5.61 -0.80
N LEU A 51 0.04 -6.90 -0.93
CA LEU A 51 1.26 -7.56 -0.45
C LEU A 51 2.49 -7.08 -1.24
N LEU A 52 2.40 -6.92 -2.56
CA LEU A 52 3.52 -6.45 -3.37
C LEU A 52 3.72 -4.94 -3.34
N PHE A 53 2.69 -4.15 -3.03
CA PHE A 53 2.74 -2.70 -3.13
C PHE A 53 3.84 -2.03 -2.26
N PRO A 54 4.12 -2.48 -1.02
CA PRO A 54 5.24 -1.95 -0.24
C PRO A 54 6.59 -2.08 -0.95
N LEU A 55 6.83 -3.17 -1.70
CA LEU A 55 8.04 -3.31 -2.49
C LEU A 55 8.12 -2.24 -3.58
N PHE A 56 7.02 -1.98 -4.29
CA PHE A 56 6.94 -0.91 -5.28
C PHE A 56 7.18 0.47 -4.65
N ASP A 57 6.52 0.78 -3.52
CA ASP A 57 6.66 2.07 -2.84
C ASP A 57 8.11 2.31 -2.34
N ILE A 58 8.73 1.29 -1.74
CA ILE A 58 10.07 1.40 -1.15
C ILE A 58 11.18 1.39 -2.22
N LEU A 59 11.04 0.56 -3.25
CA LEU A 59 12.08 0.39 -4.27
C LEU A 59 11.98 1.42 -5.39
N ILE A 60 10.77 1.67 -5.89
CA ILE A 60 10.52 2.52 -7.06
C ILE A 60 10.25 3.97 -6.62
N LEU A 61 9.30 4.18 -5.71
CA LEU A 61 8.97 5.54 -5.22
C LEU A 61 9.99 6.06 -4.19
N LYS A 62 10.89 5.18 -3.73
CA LYS A 62 11.91 5.47 -2.72
C LYS A 62 11.29 6.05 -1.45
N SER A 63 10.12 5.55 -1.09
CA SER A 63 9.37 5.96 0.10
C SER A 63 10.11 5.58 1.39
N ASN A 64 9.77 6.26 2.47
CA ASN A 64 10.21 5.91 3.82
C ASN A 64 9.00 5.47 4.65
N ILE A 65 9.21 5.11 5.92
CA ILE A 65 8.12 4.66 6.79
C ILE A 65 7.02 5.72 6.90
N LEU A 66 7.38 6.99 7.12
CA LEU A 66 6.40 8.06 7.27
C LEU A 66 5.51 8.21 6.02
N TYR A 67 6.13 8.28 4.83
CA TYR A 67 5.38 8.43 3.58
C TYR A 67 4.51 7.21 3.28
N GLY A 68 5.03 6.00 3.50
CA GLY A 68 4.27 4.76 3.34
C GLY A 68 3.08 4.69 4.29
N SER A 69 3.27 5.01 5.57
CA SER A 69 2.18 5.05 6.56
C SER A 69 1.08 6.04 6.19
N VAL A 70 1.44 7.26 5.78
CA VAL A 70 0.42 8.25 5.35
C VAL A 70 -0.31 7.77 4.10
N GLY A 71 0.39 7.13 3.16
CA GLY A 71 -0.21 6.53 1.97
C GLY A 71 -1.20 5.41 2.31
N ILE A 72 -0.86 4.54 3.26
CA ILE A 72 -1.74 3.49 3.78
C ILE A 72 -3.00 4.12 4.39
N CYS A 73 -2.84 5.15 5.23
CA CYS A 73 -3.98 5.85 5.81
C CYS A 73 -4.90 6.46 4.73
N LEU A 74 -4.32 7.07 3.68
CA LEU A 74 -5.10 7.60 2.55
C LEU A 74 -5.87 6.49 1.83
N TYR A 75 -5.20 5.38 1.50
CA TYR A 75 -5.83 4.22 0.87
C TYR A 75 -7.02 3.72 1.71
N SER A 76 -6.80 3.50 3.01
CA SER A 76 -7.83 3.01 3.92
C SER A 76 -8.98 3.99 4.11
N PHE A 77 -8.69 5.30 4.12
CA PHE A 77 -9.73 6.33 4.12
C PHE A 77 -10.59 6.29 2.86
N CYS A 78 -9.99 6.08 1.69
CA CYS A 78 -10.75 5.89 0.44
C CYS A 78 -11.61 4.62 0.49
N VAL A 79 -11.10 3.53 1.05
CA VAL A 79 -11.88 2.29 1.27
C VAL A 79 -13.05 2.54 2.21
N TYR A 80 -12.85 3.27 3.30
CA TYR A 80 -13.91 3.66 4.22
C TYR A 80 -15.03 4.43 3.50
N ILE A 81 -14.67 5.47 2.74
CA ILE A 81 -15.64 6.26 1.95
C ILE A 81 -16.38 5.37 0.94
N TYR A 82 -15.67 4.50 0.22
CA TYR A 82 -16.27 3.59 -0.75
C TYR A 82 -17.30 2.66 -0.11
N ASN A 83 -16.95 2.06 1.03
CA ASN A 83 -17.84 1.17 1.77
C ASN A 83 -19.03 1.91 2.39
N ALA A 84 -18.83 3.13 2.89
CA ALA A 84 -19.91 3.98 3.39
C ALA A 84 -20.92 4.33 2.27
N LYS A 85 -20.45 4.57 1.05
CA LYS A 85 -21.30 4.83 -0.12
C LYS A 85 -22.08 3.59 -0.58
N ASN A 86 -21.50 2.39 -0.46
CA ASN A 86 -22.11 1.12 -0.87
C ASN A 86 -22.90 0.42 0.24
N ALA A 87 -23.09 1.08 1.40
CA ALA A 87 -24.00 0.66 2.46
C ALA A 87 -25.49 0.61 2.01
N TYR A 88 -25.78 1.02 0.77
CA TYR A 88 -27.06 0.88 0.07
C TYR A 88 -27.01 -0.22 -1.03
N ASP A 89 -26.64 -1.45 -0.64
CA ASP A 89 -26.78 -2.72 -1.41
C ASP A 89 -25.55 -3.37 -2.09
N PHE A 90 -24.30 -3.00 -1.79
CA PHE A 90 -23.14 -3.82 -2.24
C PHE A 90 -21.99 -3.83 -1.24
N SER A 91 -22.17 -4.50 -0.10
CA SER A 91 -21.07 -4.70 0.85
C SER A 91 -20.22 -5.92 0.49
N LEU A 92 -19.11 -5.68 -0.20
CA LEU A 92 -17.91 -6.51 -0.09
C LEU A 92 -17.28 -6.20 1.28
N GLY A 93 -17.86 -6.79 2.33
CA GLY A 93 -17.47 -6.57 3.71
C GLY A 93 -16.09 -7.15 3.98
N GLY A 94 -15.08 -6.28 4.14
CA GLY A 94 -13.76 -6.64 4.63
C GLY A 94 -12.72 -6.96 3.54
N PHE A 95 -11.46 -6.96 3.96
CA PHE A 95 -10.26 -7.31 3.17
C PHE A 95 -10.36 -8.69 2.50
N ILE A 96 -11.33 -9.52 2.92
CA ILE A 96 -11.57 -10.89 2.45
C ILE A 96 -13.06 -11.20 2.17
N GLY A 97 -14.04 -10.40 2.62
CA GLY A 97 -15.29 -11.02 3.03
C GLY A 97 -16.45 -11.06 2.01
N LEU A 98 -17.07 -12.24 2.02
CA LEU A 98 -18.50 -12.49 1.87
C LEU A 98 -19.16 -12.20 3.23
N GLY A 99 -19.75 -11.01 3.43
CA GLY A 99 -20.38 -10.67 4.72
C GLY A 99 -21.32 -9.46 4.65
N VAL A 100 -22.33 -9.44 5.54
CA VAL A 100 -23.36 -8.38 5.61
C VAL A 100 -22.80 -7.14 6.32
N TYR A 101 -22.96 -5.96 5.70
CA TYR A 101 -22.54 -4.67 6.25
C TYR A 101 -23.12 -4.37 7.62
N LYS A 102 -22.25 -3.97 8.56
CA LYS A 102 -22.62 -3.34 9.82
C LYS A 102 -21.58 -2.27 10.15
N GLU A 103 -21.99 -1.01 10.25
CA GLU A 103 -21.13 0.16 10.46
C GLU A 103 -20.03 -0.01 11.53
N PRO A 104 -20.31 -0.51 12.76
CA PRO A 104 -19.26 -0.67 13.77
C PRO A 104 -18.19 -1.70 13.39
N TYR A 105 -18.54 -2.70 12.57
CA TYR A 105 -17.58 -3.69 12.10
C TYR A 105 -16.69 -3.12 10.99
N VAL A 106 -17.20 -2.21 10.15
CA VAL A 106 -16.41 -1.58 9.08
C VAL A 106 -15.29 -0.72 9.65
N LEU A 107 -15.59 0.07 10.69
CA LEU A 107 -14.57 0.90 11.33
C LEU A 107 -13.49 0.02 11.97
N SER A 108 -13.90 -1.02 12.70
CA SER A 108 -13.00 -1.99 13.33
C SER A 108 -12.14 -2.74 12.31
N ASP A 109 -12.73 -3.23 11.22
CA ASP A 109 -12.04 -3.97 10.16
C ASP A 109 -11.00 -3.10 9.46
N ILE A 110 -11.32 -1.83 9.22
CA ILE A 110 -10.41 -0.87 8.58
C ILE A 110 -9.27 -0.50 9.54
N GLU A 111 -9.58 -0.30 10.82
CA GLU A 111 -8.56 -0.03 11.84
C GLU A 111 -7.56 -1.19 11.95
N GLU A 112 -8.07 -2.43 12.07
CA GLU A 112 -7.24 -3.63 12.08
C GLU A 112 -6.42 -3.75 10.79
N SER A 113 -7.05 -3.51 9.63
CA SER A 113 -6.36 -3.55 8.34
C SER A 113 -5.24 -2.52 8.23
N ILE A 114 -5.45 -1.28 8.72
CA ILE A 114 -4.41 -0.24 8.77
C ILE A 114 -3.25 -0.72 9.63
N TYR A 115 -3.54 -1.22 10.83
CA TYR A 115 -2.52 -1.68 11.76
C TYR A 115 -1.68 -2.82 11.15
N VAL A 116 -2.34 -3.87 10.67
CA VAL A 116 -1.69 -5.02 10.03
C VAL A 116 -0.85 -4.56 8.84
N TYR A 117 -1.38 -3.67 8.01
CA TYR A 117 -0.68 -3.23 6.81
C TYR A 117 0.53 -2.34 7.10
N ILE A 118 0.46 -1.48 8.12
CA ILE A 118 1.61 -0.70 8.59
C ILE A 118 2.70 -1.60 9.15
N VAL A 119 2.35 -2.59 9.99
CA VAL A 119 3.31 -3.55 10.54
C VAL A 119 3.99 -4.34 9.41
N TYR A 120 3.20 -4.81 8.45
CA TYR A 120 3.71 -5.51 7.27
C TYR A 120 4.67 -4.62 6.46
N TYR A 121 4.28 -3.37 6.17
CA TYR A 121 5.11 -2.41 5.46
C TYR A 121 6.44 -2.18 6.19
N PHE A 122 6.40 -2.07 7.52
CA PHE A 122 7.58 -1.86 8.35
C PHE A 122 8.56 -3.05 8.27
N ILE A 123 8.06 -4.28 8.30
CA ILE A 123 8.88 -5.49 8.12
C ILE A 123 9.57 -5.47 6.76
N ILE A 124 8.84 -5.20 5.68
CA ILE A 124 9.41 -5.13 4.33
C ILE A 124 10.46 -4.02 4.23
N TYR A 125 10.19 -2.86 4.84
CA TYR A 125 11.13 -1.74 4.87
C TYR A 125 12.46 -2.11 5.54
N ILE A 126 12.41 -2.80 6.69
CA ILE A 126 13.61 -3.28 7.39
C ILE A 126 14.38 -4.26 6.51
N ILE A 127 13.71 -5.24 5.90
CA ILE A 127 14.36 -6.23 5.03
C ILE A 127 15.08 -5.53 3.87
N VAL A 128 14.40 -4.60 3.18
CA VAL A 128 15.00 -3.84 2.08
C VAL A 128 16.18 -2.99 2.55
N PHE A 129 16.08 -2.39 3.73
CA PHE A 129 17.17 -1.60 4.31
C PHE A 129 18.40 -2.47 4.61
N ILE A 130 18.22 -3.64 5.23
CA ILE A 130 19.30 -4.59 5.52
C ILE A 130 19.98 -5.02 4.21
N ILE A 131 19.21 -5.40 3.19
CA ILE A 131 19.76 -5.80 1.88
C ILE A 131 20.59 -4.67 1.27
N ARG A 132 20.10 -3.43 1.31
CA ARG A 132 20.85 -2.25 0.83
C ARG A 132 22.18 -2.08 1.57
N LYS A 133 22.19 -2.28 2.89
CA LYS A 133 23.40 -2.19 3.71
C LYS A 133 24.40 -3.31 3.43
N ILE A 134 23.93 -4.54 3.28
CA ILE A 134 24.77 -5.68 2.88
C ILE A 134 25.43 -5.40 1.52
N ARG A 135 24.65 -4.93 0.54
CA ARG A 135 25.18 -4.60 -0.80
C ARG A 135 26.22 -3.49 -0.76
N GLU A 136 25.98 -2.45 0.04
CA GLU A 136 26.94 -1.35 0.23
C GLU A 136 28.25 -1.83 0.86
N TYR A 137 28.17 -2.70 1.87
CA TYR A 137 29.33 -3.29 2.54
C TYR A 137 30.16 -4.16 1.57
N LEU A 138 29.50 -5.04 0.81
CA LEU A 138 30.17 -5.89 -0.18
C LEU A 138 30.90 -5.07 -1.24
N ARG A 139 30.28 -3.98 -1.73
CA ARG A 139 30.88 -3.09 -2.73
C ARG A 139 32.14 -2.39 -2.19
N LYS A 140 32.12 -1.87 -0.97
CA LYS A 140 33.30 -1.23 -0.35
C LYS A 140 34.47 -2.19 -0.20
N LYS A 141 34.18 -3.42 0.26
CA LYS A 141 35.20 -4.46 0.40
C LYS A 141 35.83 -4.86 -0.95
N GLU A 142 35.05 -4.82 -2.02
CA GLU A 142 35.55 -5.05 -3.38
C GLU A 142 36.45 -3.89 -3.83
N GLU A 143 36.02 -2.63 -3.67
CA GLU A 143 36.82 -1.44 -3.99
C GLU A 143 38.17 -1.41 -3.23
N GLU A 144 38.19 -1.80 -1.95
CA GLU A 144 39.43 -1.91 -1.16
C GLU A 144 40.40 -2.97 -1.71
N ARG A 145 39.86 -4.10 -2.23
CA ARG A 145 40.68 -5.17 -2.82
C ARG A 145 41.31 -4.76 -4.15
N TRP A 146 40.61 -3.98 -4.97
CA TRP A 146 41.13 -3.52 -6.26
C TRP A 146 42.16 -2.39 -6.13
N ASN A 147 42.15 -1.68 -5.00
CA ASN A 147 43.06 -0.56 -4.71
C ASN A 147 44.28 -0.95 -3.84
N SER A 148 44.44 -2.24 -3.48
CA SER A 148 45.59 -2.80 -2.77
C SER A 148 46.54 -3.51 -3.72
#